data_AF-A0A453NA98-F1
#
_entry.id   AF-A0A453NA98-F1
#
_cell.length_a   1.000
_cell.length_b   1.000
_cell.length_c   1.000
_cell.angle_alpha   90.00
_cell.angle_beta   90.00
_cell.angle_gamma   90.00
#
_symmetry.space_group_name_H-M   'P 1'
#
loop_
_entity.id
_entity.type
_entity.pdbx_description
1 polymer ?
#
loop_
_entity_poly.entity_id
_entity_poly.type
_entity_poly.pdbx_seq_one_letter_code
_entity_poly.pdbx_strand_id
1 'polypeptide(L)' 'MSSSSTVEGKDGEFTEVVVVRHGETSWNASRIIQGHLDAELNEIGRQQAVA' A
#
# COMPACT_ATOMS: atom_id res chain seq x y z
N MET A 1 -42.17 -12.65 23.00
CA MET A 1 -41.33 -13.42 22.07
C MET A 1 -41.07 -12.56 20.83
N SER A 2 -39.89 -11.95 20.75
CA SER A 2 -39.33 -11.46 19.49
C SER A 2 -37.83 -11.35 19.74
N SER A 3 -37.15 -12.46 19.47
CA SER A 3 -35.70 -12.56 19.58
C SER A 3 -35.11 -11.79 18.41
N SER A 4 -34.63 -10.57 18.66
CA SER A 4 -33.72 -9.89 17.75
C SER A 4 -32.43 -10.68 17.77
N SER A 5 -32.20 -11.47 16.72
CA SER A 5 -30.95 -12.18 16.52
C SER A 5 -29.89 -11.15 16.10
N THR A 6 -29.26 -10.52 17.09
CA THR A 6 -27.96 -9.88 16.89
C THR A 6 -27.02 -10.99 16.44
N VAL A 7 -26.64 -10.95 15.17
CA VAL A 7 -25.53 -11.77 14.68
C VAL A 7 -24.29 -11.21 15.35
N GLU A 8 -23.93 -11.76 16.51
CA GLU A 8 -22.59 -11.63 17.08
C GLU A 8 -21.66 -12.39 16.12
N GLY A 9 -21.29 -11.72 15.03
CA GLY A 9 -20.08 -12.07 14.32
C GLY A 9 -18.97 -11.96 15.34
N LYS A 10 -18.40 -13.10 15.75
CA LYS A 10 -17.10 -13.15 16.41
C LYS A 10 -16.25 -12.05 15.80
N ASP A 11 -15.71 -11.16 16.63
CA ASP A 11 -14.61 -10.29 16.26
C ASP A 11 -13.44 -11.20 15.88
N GLY A 12 -13.52 -11.79 14.70
CA GLY A 12 -12.47 -12.60 14.12
C GLY A 12 -11.30 -11.66 14.04
N GLU A 13 -10.18 -12.05 14.64
CA GLU A 13 -8.92 -11.33 14.47
C GLU A 13 -8.60 -11.33 12.97
N PHE A 14 -9.04 -10.28 12.28
CA PHE A 14 -8.69 -10.05 10.89
C PHE A 14 -7.36 -9.32 10.89
N THR A 15 -6.41 -9.85 10.12
CA THR A 15 -5.15 -9.15 9.86
C THR A 15 -5.38 -8.09 8.80
N GLU A 16 -5.19 -6.83 9.16
CA GLU A 16 -5.14 -5.74 8.19
C GLU A 16 -3.79 -5.77 7.46
N VAL A 17 -3.84 -5.75 6.13
CA VAL A 17 -2.66 -5.71 5.27
C VAL A 17 -2.75 -4.47 4.39
N VAL A 18 -1.74 -3.60 4.49
CA VAL A 18 -1.60 -2.42 3.64
C VAL A 18 -0.46 -2.65 2.66
N VAL A 19 -0.76 -2.54 1.36
CA VAL A 19 0.24 -2.63 0.29
C VAL A 19 0.39 -1.25 -0.34
N VAL A 20 1.61 -0.73 -0.36
CA VAL A 20 1.93 0.59 -0.90
C VAL A 20 2.98 0.43 -2.01
N ARG A 21 2.81 1.16 -3.12
CA ARG A 21 3.83 1.28 -4.16
C ARG A 21 4.80 2.40 -3.77
N HIS A 22 6.10 2.19 -3.95
CA HIS A 22 7.10 3.24 -3.76
C HIS A 22 6.90 4.41 -4.73
N GLY A 23 7.46 5.58 -4.38
CA GLY A 23 7.43 6.77 -5.24
C GLY A 23 8.25 6.61 -6.53
N GLU A 24 8.12 7.56 -7.44
CA GLU A 24 8.85 7.55 -8.71
C GLU A 24 10.38 7.58 -8.52
N THR A 25 11.09 6.77 -9.31
CA THR A 25 12.56 6.80 -9.43
C THR A 25 12.98 7.44 -10.75
N SER A 26 14.24 7.86 -10.86
CA SER A 26 14.79 8.42 -12.12
C SER A 26 14.70 7.43 -13.29
N TRP A 27 14.77 6.12 -13.01
CA TRP A 27 14.68 5.06 -14.02
C TRP A 27 13.24 4.85 -14.49
N ASN A 28 12.26 4.92 -13.59
CA ASN A 28 10.84 4.90 -13.96
C ASN A 28 10.51 6.06 -14.92
N ALA A 29 10.96 7.27 -14.59
CA ALA A 29 10.78 8.46 -15.42
C ALA A 29 11.43 8.30 -16.80
N SER A 30 12.60 7.66 -16.85
CA SER A 30 13.35 7.38 -18.08
C SER A 30 12.86 6.13 -18.83
N ARG A 31 11.83 5.45 -18.32
CA ARG A 31 11.29 4.17 -18.84
C ARG A 31 12.32 3.06 -18.97
N ILE A 32 13.28 3.03 -18.05
CA ILE A 32 14.32 2.01 -17.96
C ILE A 32 13.82 0.87 -17.05
N ILE A 33 14.02 -0.37 -17.47
CA ILE A 33 13.71 -1.55 -16.66
C ILE A 33 14.74 -1.64 -15.52
N GLN A 34 14.26 -1.57 -14.28
CA GLN A 34 15.09 -1.54 -13.07
C GLN A 34 15.61 -2.93 -12.64
N GLY A 35 14.86 -3.99 -12.92
CA GLY A 35 15.20 -5.33 -12.44
C GLY A 35 15.20 -5.40 -10.90
N HIS A 36 16.25 -5.99 -10.32
CA HIS A 36 16.41 -6.10 -8.86
C HIS A 36 17.27 -4.97 -8.25
N LEU A 37 17.72 -4.01 -9.07
CA LEU A 37 18.54 -2.91 -8.57
C LEU A 37 17.68 -1.96 -7.74
N ASP A 38 18.19 -1.48 -6.61
CA ASP A 38 17.48 -0.52 -5.78
C ASP A 38 17.83 0.91 -6.24
N ALA A 39 16.89 1.56 -6.93
CA ALA A 39 17.06 2.91 -7.44
C ALA A 39 16.40 3.92 -6.49
N GLU A 40 17.12 4.99 -6.15
CA GLU A 40 16.60 6.03 -5.28
C GLU A 40 15.36 6.75 -5.88
N LEU A 41 14.50 7.23 -4.98
CA LEU A 41 13.41 8.13 -5.34
C LEU A 41 13.96 9.43 -5.93
N ASN A 42 13.30 9.90 -6.99
CA ASN A 42 13.53 11.25 -7.49
C ASN A 42 12.76 12.28 -6.64
N GLU A 43 12.86 13.56 -6.98
CA GLU A 43 12.18 14.62 -6.23
C GLU A 43 10.65 14.43 -6.17
N ILE A 44 10.04 14.00 -7.28
CA ILE A 44 8.61 13.67 -7.35
C ILE A 44 8.30 12.48 -6.44
N GLY A 45 9.12 11.44 -6.46
CA GLY A 45 8.99 10.27 -5.60
C GLY A 45 9.10 10.59 -4.13
N ARG A 46 9.97 11.53 -3.75
CA ARG A 46 10.07 12.01 -2.36
C ARG A 46 8.81 12.76 -1.93
N GLN A 47 8.25 13.60 -2.80
CA GLN A 47 6.98 14.28 -2.53
C GLN A 47 5.81 13.29 -2.40
N GLN A 48 5.78 12.26 -3.24
CA GLN A 48 4.78 11.18 -3.16
C GLN A 48 4.88 10.37 -1.85
N ALA A 49 6.06 10.27 -1.25
CA ALA A 49 6.24 9.55 0.01
C ALA A 49 5.75 10.31 1.25
N VAL A 50 5.56 11.63 1.13
CA VAL A 50 5.11 12.52 2.22
C VAL A 50 3.60 12.78 2.16
N ALA A 51 2.98 12.62 0.99
CA ALA A 51 1.55 12.83 0.75
C ALA A 51 0.70 11.65 1.24
#